data_AF-A0A193BRE3-F1
#
_entry.id   AF-A0A193BRE3-F1
#
_cell.length_a   1.000
_cell.length_b   1.000
_cell.length_c   1.000
_cell.angle_alpha   90.00
_cell.angle_beta   90.00
_cell.angle_gamma   90.00
#
_symmetry.space_group_name_H-M   'P 1'
#
loop_
_entity.id
_entity.type
_entity.pdbx_description
1 polymer ?
#
loop_
_entity_poly.entity_id
_entity_poly.type
_entity_poly.pdbx_seq_one_letter_code
_entity_poly.pdbx_strand_id
1 'polypeptide(L)'
;MRIKTLGLLAASLLALIAAPAQAADGNPLEKTNGFYTDPNSNPAVWVKNHPGGTADQIRAAIATKAGARWFGNWSGDIKSAVDGYTYAADVVDKLPILVAYNIPGRDCGGHSGGGAGSPDAYRSWISNFAAGIGGKPAVVVIEPDALAQLDCLPTGERQTRLDLLRFAAEQFASKAPNTWAYMDGGNSTWIPAATMADRLNAAGVKSIRGLAINVSNYKTTTDSANYGKAVSAALSSKYGYTKPFVIDTSRNGNGPLGSEWCNPAGRKLGVTSQTGGGAEMLLWVKVPGDSDGKCGIAPNVEAGTFSPDLALRLINGS
;
A
#
# COMPACT_ATOMS: atom_id res chain seq x y z
N MET A 1 75.59 0.21 -14.06
CA MET A 1 74.57 -0.87 -14.24
C MET A 1 74.31 -1.44 -12.85
N ARG A 2 73.19 -1.27 -12.13
CA ARG A 2 71.78 -0.95 -12.41
C ARG A 2 71.25 -0.04 -11.28
N ILE A 3 70.44 0.97 -11.62
CA ILE A 3 69.67 1.78 -10.66
C ILE A 3 68.35 1.04 -10.38
N LYS A 4 68.01 0.81 -9.11
CA LYS A 4 66.71 0.24 -8.69
C LYS A 4 65.74 1.36 -8.39
N THR A 5 64.72 1.52 -9.23
CA THR A 5 63.61 2.47 -9.03
C THR A 5 62.53 1.78 -8.20
N LEU A 6 62.22 2.34 -7.02
CA LEU A 6 61.12 1.90 -6.16
C LEU A 6 59.85 2.66 -6.61
N GLY A 7 58.87 1.96 -7.17
CA GLY A 7 57.58 2.53 -7.54
C GLY A 7 56.62 2.51 -6.35
N LEU A 8 56.21 3.68 -5.86
CA LEU A 8 55.08 3.82 -4.94
C LEU A 8 53.77 3.66 -5.73
N LEU A 9 52.99 2.62 -5.45
CA LEU A 9 51.57 2.57 -5.83
C LEU A 9 50.76 3.36 -4.80
N ALA A 10 50.21 4.50 -5.20
CA ALA A 10 49.18 5.19 -4.44
C ALA A 10 47.82 4.52 -4.72
N ALA A 11 47.23 3.91 -3.70
CA ALA A 11 45.86 3.38 -3.77
C ALA A 11 44.87 4.53 -3.51
N SER A 12 44.24 5.01 -4.57
CA SER A 12 43.16 6.00 -4.50
C SER A 12 41.89 5.34 -3.97
N LEU A 13 41.51 5.61 -2.72
CA LEU A 13 40.17 5.30 -2.20
C LEU A 13 39.15 6.21 -2.92
N LEU A 14 38.39 5.66 -3.87
CA LEU A 14 37.15 6.31 -4.33
C LEU A 14 36.07 6.08 -3.28
N ALA A 15 35.72 7.12 -2.53
CA ALA A 15 34.49 7.16 -1.78
C ALA A 15 33.31 7.18 -2.76
N LEU A 16 32.51 6.11 -2.81
CA LEU A 16 31.22 6.13 -3.50
C LEU A 16 30.29 7.07 -2.73
N ILE A 17 30.14 8.29 -3.23
CA ILE A 17 29.06 9.18 -2.83
C ILE A 17 27.79 8.59 -3.46
N ALA A 18 26.91 8.00 -2.64
CA ALA A 18 25.61 7.55 -3.09
C ALA A 18 24.83 8.75 -3.65
N ALA A 19 24.55 8.73 -4.96
CA ALA A 19 23.68 9.72 -5.57
C ALA A 19 22.29 9.66 -4.90
N PRO A 20 21.59 10.78 -4.75
CA PRO A 20 20.23 10.76 -4.22
C PRO A 20 19.38 9.85 -5.12
N ALA A 21 18.69 8.88 -4.51
CA ALA A 21 17.81 7.99 -5.23
C ALA A 21 16.73 8.81 -5.97
N GLN A 22 16.85 8.90 -7.29
CA GLN A 22 15.81 9.43 -8.17
C GLN A 22 14.59 8.49 -8.05
N ALA A 23 13.38 9.06 -8.12
CA ALA A 23 12.16 8.24 -8.16
C ALA A 23 12.22 7.27 -9.35
N ALA A 24 11.62 6.09 -9.21
CA ALA A 24 11.47 5.11 -10.29
C ALA A 24 10.98 5.80 -11.60
N ASP A 25 11.84 5.84 -12.62
CA ASP A 25 11.56 6.49 -13.92
C ASP A 25 10.62 5.65 -14.80
N GLY A 26 10.40 4.37 -14.45
CA GLY A 26 9.48 3.50 -15.18
C GLY A 26 8.02 3.78 -14.84
N ASN A 27 7.19 4.04 -15.87
CA ASN A 27 5.73 4.07 -15.74
C ASN A 27 5.16 2.64 -15.90
N PRO A 28 4.67 1.98 -14.83
CA PRO A 28 4.08 0.64 -14.92
C PRO A 28 2.80 0.60 -15.76
N LEU A 29 2.05 1.72 -15.86
CA LEU A 29 0.84 1.79 -16.70
C LEU A 29 1.16 1.69 -18.18
N GLU A 30 2.34 2.13 -18.61
CA GLU A 30 2.79 2.01 -20.01
C GLU A 30 3.39 0.63 -20.34
N LYS A 31 3.61 -0.19 -19.30
CA LYS A 31 4.22 -1.53 -19.40
C LYS A 31 3.21 -2.65 -19.27
N THR A 32 1.93 -2.33 -19.10
CA THR A 32 0.87 -3.29 -18.80
C THR A 32 -0.43 -2.87 -19.47
N ASN A 33 -1.33 -3.81 -19.72
CA ASN A 33 -2.63 -3.55 -20.30
C ASN A 33 -3.75 -3.64 -19.25
N GLY A 34 -3.76 -2.68 -18.31
CA GLY A 34 -4.77 -2.59 -17.24
C GLY A 34 -4.43 -3.44 -16.00
N PHE A 35 -5.31 -3.42 -15.00
CA PHE A 35 -5.03 -4.00 -13.68
C PHE A 35 -5.24 -5.51 -13.61
N TYR A 36 -4.46 -6.16 -12.75
CA TYR A 36 -4.52 -7.59 -12.49
C TYR A 36 -5.68 -7.93 -11.55
N THR A 37 -6.46 -8.94 -11.93
CA THR A 37 -7.49 -9.54 -11.07
C THR A 37 -6.92 -10.84 -10.51
N ASP A 38 -6.68 -10.89 -9.19
CA ASP A 38 -6.13 -12.09 -8.55
C ASP A 38 -7.18 -13.22 -8.49
N PRO A 39 -6.99 -14.34 -9.24
CA PRO A 39 -7.90 -15.48 -9.20
C PRO A 39 -7.86 -16.22 -7.85
N ASN A 40 -6.90 -15.88 -6.98
CA ASN A 40 -6.74 -16.43 -5.64
C ASN A 40 -7.04 -15.39 -4.54
N SER A 41 -7.68 -14.26 -4.87
CA SER A 41 -8.20 -13.35 -3.85
C SER A 41 -9.23 -14.07 -2.97
N ASN A 42 -9.39 -13.63 -1.71
CA ASN A 42 -10.35 -14.24 -0.79
C ASN A 42 -11.78 -14.38 -1.38
N PRO A 43 -12.37 -13.34 -2.02
CA PRO A 43 -13.65 -13.50 -2.70
C PRO A 43 -13.61 -14.53 -3.84
N ALA A 44 -12.53 -14.56 -4.65
CA ALA A 44 -12.38 -15.52 -5.75
C ALA A 44 -12.30 -16.98 -5.27
N VAL A 45 -11.54 -17.22 -4.19
CA VAL A 45 -11.48 -18.54 -3.54
C VAL A 45 -12.85 -18.93 -2.97
N TRP A 46 -13.54 -17.99 -2.31
CA TRP A 46 -14.85 -18.27 -1.74
C TRP A 46 -15.88 -18.64 -2.82
N VAL A 47 -16.00 -17.86 -3.90
CA VAL A 47 -16.97 -18.13 -4.99
C VAL A 47 -16.65 -19.42 -5.76
N LYS A 48 -15.39 -19.85 -5.79
CA LYS A 48 -15.00 -21.14 -6.39
C LYS A 48 -15.52 -22.32 -5.55
N ASN A 49 -15.51 -22.18 -4.23
CA ASN A 49 -15.88 -23.25 -3.30
C ASN A 49 -17.36 -23.27 -2.91
N HIS A 50 -18.14 -22.24 -3.28
CA HIS A 50 -19.55 -22.09 -2.89
C HIS A 50 -20.46 -21.76 -4.09
N PRO A 51 -20.62 -22.66 -5.09
CA PRO A 51 -21.43 -22.35 -6.27
C PRO A 51 -22.90 -22.06 -5.90
N GLY A 52 -23.52 -21.10 -6.59
CA GLY A 52 -24.91 -20.69 -6.37
C GLY A 52 -25.12 -19.18 -6.52
N GLY A 53 -26.38 -18.73 -6.38
CA GLY A 53 -26.76 -17.34 -6.68
C GLY A 53 -25.98 -16.28 -5.90
N THR A 54 -25.69 -16.52 -4.61
CA THR A 54 -24.83 -15.62 -3.82
C THR A 54 -23.42 -15.51 -4.39
N ALA A 55 -22.83 -16.64 -4.81
CA ALA A 55 -21.50 -16.62 -5.43
C ALA A 55 -21.51 -15.94 -6.80
N ASP A 56 -22.59 -16.03 -7.58
CA ASP A 56 -22.69 -15.32 -8.85
C ASP A 56 -22.73 -13.81 -8.65
N GLN A 57 -23.48 -13.33 -7.65
CA GLN A 57 -23.51 -11.93 -7.27
C GLN A 57 -22.13 -11.43 -6.82
N ILE A 58 -21.47 -12.15 -5.91
CA ILE A 58 -20.12 -11.81 -5.42
C ILE A 58 -19.09 -11.89 -6.55
N ARG A 59 -19.21 -12.87 -7.45
CA ARG A 59 -18.32 -13.01 -8.60
C ARG A 59 -18.41 -11.79 -9.50
N ALA A 60 -19.62 -11.45 -9.93
CA ALA A 60 -19.85 -10.34 -10.86
C ALA A 60 -19.47 -8.97 -10.28
N ALA A 61 -19.73 -8.75 -9.00
CA ALA A 61 -19.52 -7.46 -8.35
C ALA A 61 -18.12 -7.30 -7.77
N ILE A 62 -17.49 -8.36 -7.27
CA ILE A 62 -16.25 -8.29 -6.49
C ILE A 62 -15.14 -9.18 -7.06
N ALA A 63 -15.36 -10.49 -7.15
CA ALA A 63 -14.25 -11.44 -7.39
C ALA A 63 -13.58 -11.29 -8.76
N THR A 64 -14.26 -10.73 -9.76
CA THR A 64 -13.69 -10.47 -11.08
C THR A 64 -13.14 -9.04 -11.24
N LYS A 65 -13.10 -8.24 -10.16
CA LYS A 65 -12.57 -6.86 -10.18
C LYS A 65 -11.12 -6.86 -9.72
N ALA A 66 -10.31 -6.02 -10.35
CA ALA A 66 -8.92 -5.85 -9.95
C ALA A 66 -8.84 -5.15 -8.58
N GLY A 67 -8.09 -5.74 -7.67
CA GLY A 67 -7.87 -5.24 -6.31
C GLY A 67 -6.49 -5.64 -5.81
N ALA A 68 -6.10 -5.11 -4.65
CA ALA A 68 -4.78 -5.35 -4.10
C ALA A 68 -4.66 -6.69 -3.36
N ARG A 69 -3.45 -7.26 -3.40
CA ARG A 69 -3.06 -8.37 -2.53
C ARG A 69 -2.22 -7.86 -1.36
N TRP A 70 -2.60 -8.25 -0.15
CA TRP A 70 -1.94 -7.82 1.08
C TRP A 70 -0.91 -8.83 1.54
N PHE A 71 0.26 -8.33 1.92
CA PHE A 71 1.35 -9.14 2.45
C PHE A 71 1.79 -8.61 3.80
N GLY A 72 1.95 -9.52 4.75
CA GLY A 72 2.50 -9.27 6.07
C GLY A 72 3.35 -10.43 6.57
N ASN A 73 3.50 -10.55 7.88
CA ASN A 73 4.22 -11.65 8.55
C ASN A 73 3.61 -13.04 8.29
N TRP A 74 2.36 -13.14 7.83
CA TRP A 74 1.72 -14.40 7.41
C TRP A 74 2.14 -14.88 6.01
N SER A 75 2.94 -14.13 5.26
CA SER A 75 3.21 -14.42 3.85
C SER A 75 4.29 -15.48 3.60
N GLY A 76 4.88 -16.05 4.65
CA GLY A 76 6.01 -16.98 4.53
C GLY A 76 7.27 -16.29 4.00
N ASP A 77 7.99 -16.93 3.08
CA ASP A 77 9.09 -16.29 2.35
C ASP A 77 8.55 -15.18 1.45
N ILE A 78 8.69 -13.94 1.93
CA ILE A 78 8.13 -12.77 1.26
C ILE A 78 8.71 -12.53 -0.14
N LYS A 79 9.98 -12.86 -0.38
CA LYS A 79 10.59 -12.64 -1.70
C LYS A 79 9.90 -13.52 -2.74
N SER A 80 9.77 -14.80 -2.41
CA SER A 80 9.13 -15.79 -3.28
C SER A 80 7.63 -15.53 -3.44
N ALA A 81 6.93 -15.11 -2.37
CA ALA A 81 5.51 -14.78 -2.42
C ALA A 81 5.21 -13.57 -3.33
N VAL A 82 6.01 -12.51 -3.23
CA VAL A 82 5.85 -11.30 -4.05
C VAL A 82 6.26 -11.56 -5.51
N ASP A 83 7.35 -12.30 -5.73
CA ASP A 83 7.79 -12.68 -7.08
C ASP A 83 6.71 -13.52 -7.78
N GLY A 84 6.16 -14.54 -7.11
CA GLY A 84 5.11 -15.37 -7.67
C GLY A 84 3.84 -14.58 -8.04
N TYR A 85 3.41 -13.65 -7.18
CA TYR A 85 2.23 -12.81 -7.46
C TYR A 85 2.47 -11.86 -8.64
N THR A 86 3.61 -11.16 -8.64
CA THR A 86 3.94 -10.22 -9.71
C THR A 86 4.23 -10.91 -11.03
N TYR A 87 4.85 -12.09 -11.00
CA TYR A 87 5.04 -12.94 -12.18
C TYR A 87 3.70 -13.40 -12.77
N ALA A 88 2.76 -13.85 -11.93
CA ALA A 88 1.43 -14.26 -12.40
C ALA A 88 0.66 -13.13 -13.11
N ALA A 89 0.88 -11.87 -12.72
CA ALA A 89 0.32 -10.71 -13.38
C ALA A 89 1.07 -10.34 -14.67
N ASP A 90 2.39 -10.41 -14.66
CA ASP A 90 3.28 -10.11 -15.79
C ASP A 90 3.02 -11.03 -16.98
N VAL A 91 2.85 -12.34 -16.75
CA VAL A 91 2.58 -13.32 -17.84
C VAL A 91 1.23 -13.13 -18.53
N VAL A 92 0.31 -12.36 -17.94
CA VAL A 92 -0.98 -11.99 -18.54
C VAL A 92 -1.05 -10.50 -18.90
N ASP A 93 0.08 -9.79 -18.90
CA ASP A 93 0.19 -8.37 -19.26
C ASP A 93 -0.73 -7.47 -18.42
N LYS A 94 -0.76 -7.69 -17.11
CA LYS A 94 -1.57 -6.91 -16.16
C LYS A 94 -0.74 -6.31 -15.04
N LEU A 95 -1.18 -5.16 -14.55
CA LEU A 95 -0.57 -4.43 -13.44
C LEU A 95 -1.04 -4.97 -12.09
N PRO A 96 -0.17 -5.66 -11.31
CA PRO A 96 -0.52 -6.06 -9.95
C PRO A 96 -0.53 -4.86 -9.01
N ILE A 97 -1.51 -4.87 -8.09
CA ILE A 97 -1.56 -3.96 -6.94
C ILE A 97 -1.22 -4.78 -5.69
N LEU A 98 -0.25 -4.30 -4.91
CA LEU A 98 0.22 -4.95 -3.69
C LEU A 98 0.11 -3.99 -2.51
N VAL A 99 -0.06 -4.55 -1.32
CA VAL A 99 0.05 -3.83 -0.06
C VAL A 99 1.14 -4.46 0.79
N ALA A 100 2.14 -3.66 1.15
CA ALA A 100 3.11 -4.01 2.19
C ALA A 100 2.52 -3.60 3.55
N TYR A 101 2.22 -4.57 4.42
CA TYR A 101 1.55 -4.32 5.70
C TYR A 101 2.19 -5.16 6.80
N ASN A 102 3.42 -4.81 7.21
CA ASN A 102 4.20 -5.57 8.18
C ASN A 102 4.98 -4.72 9.19
N ILE A 103 4.70 -3.42 9.32
CA ILE A 103 5.40 -2.54 10.25
C ILE A 103 5.29 -3.06 11.71
N PRO A 104 6.37 -3.06 12.52
CA PRO A 104 6.28 -3.44 13.92
C PRO A 104 5.32 -2.55 14.72
N GLY A 105 4.61 -3.15 15.68
CA GLY A 105 3.59 -2.45 16.48
C GLY A 105 2.40 -2.01 15.63
N ARG A 106 2.07 -2.78 14.58
CA ARG A 106 0.98 -2.48 13.65
C ARG A 106 -0.34 -2.30 14.38
N ASP A 107 -1.15 -1.38 13.88
CA ASP A 107 -2.48 -1.06 14.42
C ASP A 107 -2.49 -0.65 15.90
N CYS A 108 -1.32 -0.34 16.48
CA CYS A 108 -1.18 -0.03 17.92
C CYS A 108 -1.81 -1.08 18.84
N GLY A 109 -1.84 -2.35 18.40
CA GLY A 109 -2.50 -3.45 19.12
C GLY A 109 -4.01 -3.60 18.88
N GLY A 110 -4.58 -2.89 17.90
CA GLY A 110 -5.98 -3.03 17.47
C GLY A 110 -6.27 -4.35 16.75
N HIS A 111 -7.44 -4.42 16.09
CA HIS A 111 -7.93 -5.64 15.44
C HIS A 111 -6.98 -6.21 14.37
N SER A 112 -6.22 -5.34 13.70
CA SER A 112 -5.22 -5.73 12.69
C SER A 112 -3.80 -5.70 13.25
N GLY A 113 -3.64 -5.85 14.57
CA GLY A 113 -2.36 -5.90 15.26
C GLY A 113 -1.38 -6.93 14.69
N GLY A 114 -0.08 -6.73 14.96
CA GLY A 114 0.99 -7.63 14.54
C GLY A 114 2.15 -6.90 13.88
N GLY A 115 2.59 -7.41 12.73
CA GLY A 115 3.77 -6.92 12.01
C GLY A 115 5.01 -7.76 12.28
N ALA A 116 6.15 -7.28 11.79
CA ALA A 116 7.44 -7.91 12.01
C ALA A 116 7.81 -7.85 13.49
N GLY A 117 8.48 -8.89 13.99
CA GLY A 117 8.84 -9.01 15.41
C GLY A 117 9.90 -8.01 15.90
N SER A 118 10.58 -7.30 14.99
CA SER A 118 11.57 -6.27 15.31
C SER A 118 11.79 -5.31 14.13
N PRO A 119 12.42 -4.13 14.37
CA PRO A 119 12.87 -3.24 13.29
C PRO A 119 13.77 -3.93 12.26
N ASP A 120 14.71 -4.78 12.67
CA ASP A 120 15.62 -5.49 11.76
C ASP A 120 14.91 -6.56 10.93
N ALA A 121 13.93 -7.25 11.54
CA ALA A 121 13.07 -8.19 10.83
C ALA A 121 12.24 -7.46 9.76
N TYR A 122 11.74 -6.26 10.07
CA TYR A 122 11.04 -5.42 9.10
C TYR A 122 11.96 -4.98 7.95
N ARG A 123 13.16 -4.48 8.26
CA ARG A 123 14.15 -4.08 7.23
C ARG A 123 14.46 -5.23 6.29
N SER A 124 14.68 -6.42 6.84
CA SER A 124 14.90 -7.64 6.05
C SER A 124 13.69 -7.99 5.18
N TRP A 125 12.50 -7.95 5.76
CA TRP A 125 11.24 -8.26 5.08
C TRP A 125 10.95 -7.31 3.92
N ILE A 126 11.00 -5.98 4.14
CA ILE A 126 10.65 -5.00 3.09
C ILE A 126 11.70 -4.94 1.97
N SER A 127 12.97 -5.17 2.32
CA SER A 127 14.07 -5.31 1.36
C SER A 127 13.86 -6.52 0.44
N ASN A 128 13.40 -7.64 1.00
CA ASN A 128 13.06 -8.85 0.25
C ASN A 128 11.76 -8.72 -0.54
N PHE A 129 10.76 -7.99 -0.02
CA PHE A 129 9.54 -7.64 -0.75
C PHE A 129 9.90 -6.89 -2.03
N ALA A 130 10.65 -5.78 -1.93
CA ALA A 130 11.04 -4.99 -3.09
C ALA A 130 11.89 -5.80 -4.09
N ALA A 131 12.79 -6.66 -3.58
CA ALA A 131 13.58 -7.58 -4.40
C ALA A 131 12.74 -8.67 -5.10
N GLY A 132 11.61 -9.07 -4.52
CA GLY A 132 10.66 -10.01 -5.14
C GLY A 132 9.96 -9.42 -6.36
N ILE A 133 9.64 -8.12 -6.32
CA ILE A 133 9.15 -7.41 -7.51
C ILE A 133 10.27 -7.32 -8.56
N GLY A 134 11.42 -6.80 -8.15
CA GLY A 134 12.55 -6.55 -9.04
C GLY A 134 12.18 -5.61 -10.19
N GLY A 135 12.56 -5.96 -11.42
CA GLY A 135 12.28 -5.14 -12.60
C GLY A 135 10.84 -5.18 -13.11
N LYS A 136 9.91 -5.92 -12.48
CA LYS A 136 8.53 -6.05 -12.98
C LYS A 136 7.68 -4.80 -12.69
N PRO A 137 6.70 -4.47 -13.54
CA PRO A 137 5.76 -3.37 -13.27
C PRO A 137 4.83 -3.73 -12.11
N ALA A 138 4.64 -2.80 -11.18
CA ALA A 138 3.73 -2.98 -10.04
C ALA A 138 3.25 -1.64 -9.47
N VAL A 139 2.14 -1.69 -8.74
CA VAL A 139 1.72 -0.63 -7.81
C VAL A 139 1.83 -1.18 -6.39
N VAL A 140 2.44 -0.42 -5.48
CA VAL A 140 2.59 -0.81 -4.07
C VAL A 140 2.07 0.28 -3.16
N VAL A 141 1.19 -0.09 -2.23
CA VAL A 141 0.81 0.74 -1.08
C VAL A 141 1.65 0.31 0.12
N ILE A 142 2.35 1.26 0.74
CA ILE A 142 3.28 1.02 1.84
C ILE A 142 2.60 1.36 3.16
N GLU A 143 2.48 0.32 4.00
CA GLU A 143 2.13 0.37 5.42
C GLU A 143 0.90 1.24 5.73
N PRO A 144 -0.30 0.81 5.30
CA PRO A 144 -1.56 1.43 5.70
C PRO A 144 -1.60 1.82 7.18
N ASP A 145 -2.06 3.04 7.45
CA ASP A 145 -2.23 3.67 8.76
C ASP A 145 -0.94 3.98 9.54
N ALA A 146 0.24 3.50 9.12
CA ALA A 146 1.46 3.61 9.93
C ALA A 146 1.83 5.06 10.26
N LEU A 147 1.66 5.98 9.30
CA LEU A 147 1.87 7.41 9.54
C LEU A 147 0.73 8.07 10.28
N ALA A 148 -0.53 7.67 10.03
CA ALA A 148 -1.68 8.24 10.70
C ALA A 148 -1.70 7.90 12.20
N GLN A 149 -1.31 6.67 12.53
CA GLN A 149 -1.23 6.12 13.88
C GLN A 149 0.04 6.51 14.65
N LEU A 150 0.91 7.36 14.09
CA LEU A 150 2.18 7.69 14.74
C LEU A 150 2.01 8.21 16.18
N ASP A 151 0.91 8.91 16.48
CA ASP A 151 0.66 9.47 17.81
C ASP A 151 0.29 8.43 18.87
N CYS A 152 -0.08 7.21 18.48
CA CYS A 152 -0.33 6.13 19.44
C CYS A 152 0.96 5.62 20.08
N LEU A 153 2.11 5.85 19.43
CA LEU A 153 3.40 5.34 19.87
C LEU A 153 4.07 6.28 20.88
N PRO A 154 4.90 5.74 21.81
CA PRO A 154 5.86 6.52 22.57
C PRO A 154 6.86 7.26 21.64
N THR A 155 7.37 8.41 22.07
CA THR A 155 8.23 9.29 21.24
C THR A 155 9.41 8.57 20.58
N GLY A 156 10.11 7.67 21.30
CA GLY A 156 11.24 6.92 20.73
C GLY A 156 10.83 5.92 19.64
N GLU A 157 9.64 5.33 19.77
CA GLU A 157 9.09 4.41 18.78
C GLU A 157 8.56 5.14 17.53
N ARG A 158 8.12 6.40 17.66
CA ARG A 158 7.72 7.24 16.52
C ARG A 158 8.87 7.43 15.53
N GLN A 159 10.05 7.79 16.04
CA GLN A 159 11.23 7.96 15.19
C GLN A 159 11.62 6.65 14.52
N THR A 160 11.59 5.55 15.28
CA THR A 160 11.84 4.20 14.75
C THR A 160 10.88 3.88 13.59
N ARG A 161 9.58 4.15 13.73
CA ARG A 161 8.60 3.94 12.65
C ARG A 161 8.91 4.80 11.43
N LEU A 162 9.21 6.08 11.59
CA LEU A 162 9.60 6.96 10.49
C LEU A 162 10.85 6.46 9.76
N ASP A 163 11.85 5.98 10.48
CA ASP A 163 13.10 5.46 9.90
C ASP A 163 12.90 4.12 9.17
N LEU A 164 11.95 3.29 9.61
CA LEU A 164 11.57 2.07 8.91
C LEU A 164 10.81 2.37 7.62
N LEU A 165 9.90 3.36 7.63
CA LEU A 165 9.16 3.78 6.43
C LEU A 165 10.07 4.47 5.42
N ARG A 166 11.03 5.29 5.87
CA ARG A 166 12.07 5.87 5.00
C ARG A 166 12.88 4.78 4.32
N PHE A 167 13.32 3.79 5.08
CA PHE A 167 14.04 2.65 4.53
C PHE A 167 13.20 1.87 3.52
N ALA A 168 11.90 1.66 3.78
CA ALA A 168 10.99 1.04 2.81
C ALA A 168 10.96 1.81 1.49
N ALA A 169 10.81 3.14 1.54
CA ALA A 169 10.82 3.99 0.36
C ALA A 169 12.14 3.86 -0.44
N GLU A 170 13.28 3.83 0.25
CA GLU A 170 14.60 3.60 -0.35
C GLU A 170 14.73 2.21 -1.00
N GLN A 171 14.17 1.16 -0.38
CA GLN A 171 14.19 -0.19 -0.96
C GLN A 171 13.38 -0.26 -2.26
N PHE A 172 12.19 0.35 -2.32
CA PHE A 172 11.41 0.38 -3.56
C PHE A 172 12.11 1.21 -4.65
N ALA A 173 12.64 2.38 -4.31
CA ALA A 173 13.36 3.23 -5.26
C ALA A 173 14.59 2.51 -5.87
N SER A 174 15.32 1.73 -5.06
CA SER A 174 16.55 1.06 -5.50
C SER A 174 16.33 -0.29 -6.18
N LYS A 175 15.32 -1.07 -5.77
CA LYS A 175 15.14 -2.46 -6.20
C LYS A 175 13.99 -2.67 -7.17
N ALA A 176 13.05 -1.73 -7.26
CA ALA A 176 11.83 -1.85 -8.04
C ALA A 176 11.65 -0.66 -9.01
N PRO A 177 12.54 -0.48 -10.00
CA PRO A 177 12.60 0.72 -10.85
C PRO A 177 11.40 0.91 -11.79
N ASN A 178 10.57 -0.12 -11.97
CA ASN A 178 9.32 -0.06 -12.75
C ASN A 178 8.07 -0.07 -11.86
N THR A 179 8.23 0.15 -10.54
CA THR A 179 7.15 0.12 -9.57
C THR A 179 6.77 1.52 -9.12
N TRP A 180 5.46 1.80 -9.10
CA TRP A 180 4.94 2.99 -8.44
C TRP A 180 4.56 2.67 -6.99
N ALA A 181 5.41 3.12 -6.07
CA ALA A 181 5.20 3.00 -4.63
C ALA A 181 4.51 4.24 -4.05
N TYR A 182 3.50 4.02 -3.21
CA TYR A 182 2.71 5.04 -2.53
C TYR A 182 2.75 4.83 -1.02
N MET A 183 3.23 5.82 -0.27
CA MET A 183 3.18 5.80 1.19
C MET A 183 1.75 6.06 1.67
N ASP A 184 1.22 5.28 2.60
CA ASP A 184 -0.10 5.58 3.14
C ASP A 184 -0.12 6.93 3.88
N GLY A 185 -1.12 7.75 3.54
CA GLY A 185 -1.36 9.09 4.07
C GLY A 185 -2.65 9.17 4.88
N GLY A 186 -3.21 8.06 5.35
CA GLY A 186 -4.45 8.00 6.12
C GLY A 186 -5.68 8.46 5.31
N ASN A 187 -6.57 9.21 5.95
CA ASN A 187 -7.83 9.67 5.34
C ASN A 187 -8.19 11.11 5.73
N SER A 188 -9.19 11.67 5.05
CA SER A 188 -9.55 13.09 5.08
C SER A 188 -9.99 13.63 6.45
N THR A 189 -10.32 12.77 7.42
CA THR A 189 -10.80 13.20 8.74
C THR A 189 -9.87 12.78 9.88
N TRP A 190 -8.69 12.24 9.60
CA TRP A 190 -7.80 11.72 10.66
C TRP A 190 -6.68 12.71 11.01
N ILE A 191 -5.74 12.95 10.10
CA ILE A 191 -4.59 13.81 10.35
C ILE A 191 -4.70 15.07 9.48
N PRO A 192 -4.51 16.29 10.03
CA PRO A 192 -4.50 17.50 9.21
C PRO A 192 -3.46 17.43 8.08
N ALA A 193 -3.81 17.95 6.90
CA ALA A 193 -2.99 17.79 5.70
C ALA A 193 -1.55 18.30 5.87
N ALA A 194 -1.37 19.44 6.56
CA ALA A 194 -0.04 20.00 6.84
C ALA A 194 0.81 19.09 7.74
N THR A 195 0.20 18.45 8.73
CA THR A 195 0.87 17.49 9.62
C THR A 195 1.20 16.20 8.89
N MET A 196 0.30 15.70 8.05
CA MET A 196 0.56 14.51 7.23
C MET A 196 1.69 14.75 6.23
N ALA A 197 1.78 15.95 5.64
CA ALA A 197 2.90 16.34 4.80
C ALA A 197 4.25 16.28 5.54
N ASP A 198 4.30 16.72 6.81
CA ASP A 198 5.52 16.63 7.62
C ASP A 198 5.91 15.16 7.87
N ARG A 199 4.94 14.31 8.20
CA ARG A 199 5.14 12.87 8.41
C ARG A 199 5.62 12.16 7.15
N LEU A 200 4.99 12.43 6.01
CA LEU A 200 5.36 11.86 4.71
C LEU A 200 6.77 12.28 4.28
N ASN A 201 7.12 13.56 4.47
CA ASN A 201 8.46 14.04 4.19
C ASN A 201 9.50 13.35 5.07
N ALA A 202 9.24 13.25 6.39
CA ALA A 202 10.11 12.52 7.32
C ALA A 202 10.24 11.03 6.96
N ALA A 203 9.18 10.40 6.46
CA ALA A 203 9.15 9.01 6.02
C ALA A 203 9.70 8.78 4.60
N GLY A 204 10.28 9.81 3.97
CA GLY A 204 10.98 9.64 2.70
C GLY A 204 10.09 9.56 1.46
N VAL A 205 8.85 10.08 1.49
CA VAL A 205 7.94 10.04 0.30
C VAL A 205 8.57 10.66 -0.96
N LYS A 206 9.58 11.54 -0.80
CA LYS A 206 10.30 12.16 -1.90
C LYS A 206 10.93 11.14 -2.87
N SER A 207 11.38 9.98 -2.40
CA SER A 207 12.06 8.97 -3.23
C SER A 207 11.11 8.01 -3.97
N ILE A 208 9.80 8.08 -3.72
CA ILE A 208 8.79 7.19 -4.33
C ILE A 208 7.73 7.99 -5.10
N ARG A 209 6.77 7.30 -5.73
CA ARG A 209 5.79 7.93 -6.64
C ARG A 209 4.89 8.92 -5.90
N GLY A 210 4.27 8.50 -4.80
CA GLY A 210 3.31 9.37 -4.13
C GLY A 210 2.76 8.85 -2.81
N LEU A 211 1.49 9.15 -2.55
CA LEU A 211 0.78 8.73 -1.34
C LEU A 211 -0.55 8.00 -1.64
N ALA A 212 -0.98 7.14 -0.73
CA ALA A 212 -2.28 6.46 -0.78
C ALA A 212 -3.23 7.07 0.26
N ILE A 213 -4.48 7.26 -0.11
CA ILE A 213 -5.51 7.89 0.73
C ILE A 213 -6.70 6.95 0.87
N ASN A 214 -7.36 6.98 2.03
CA ASN A 214 -8.61 6.30 2.33
C ASN A 214 -8.51 4.76 2.39
N VAL A 215 -7.30 4.20 2.48
CA VAL A 215 -7.10 2.75 2.53
C VAL A 215 -7.96 2.12 3.63
N SER A 216 -8.75 1.12 3.26
CA SER A 216 -9.70 0.42 4.15
C SER A 216 -10.81 1.30 4.75
N ASN A 217 -10.96 2.56 4.37
CA ASN A 217 -11.95 3.47 4.92
C ASN A 217 -13.06 3.80 3.90
N TYR A 218 -13.95 4.71 4.29
CA TYR A 218 -15.24 4.94 3.62
C TYR A 218 -15.42 6.38 3.18
N LYS A 219 -14.40 7.23 3.28
CA LYS A 219 -14.51 8.64 2.90
C LYS A 219 -14.83 8.76 1.42
N THR A 220 -15.67 9.73 1.07
CA THR A 220 -16.08 9.92 -0.32
C THR A 220 -14.85 10.17 -1.20
N THR A 221 -14.93 9.82 -2.48
CA THR A 221 -13.85 10.08 -3.43
C THR A 221 -13.54 11.58 -3.52
N THR A 222 -14.56 12.44 -3.44
CA THR A 222 -14.39 13.90 -3.45
C THR A 222 -13.61 14.39 -2.23
N ASP A 223 -13.99 13.97 -1.01
CA ASP A 223 -13.29 14.40 0.21
C ASP A 223 -11.84 13.89 0.23
N SER A 224 -11.64 12.66 -0.22
CA SER A 224 -10.32 12.04 -0.34
C SER A 224 -9.44 12.77 -1.36
N ALA A 225 -10.01 13.16 -2.50
CA ALA A 225 -9.30 13.93 -3.53
C ALA A 225 -8.93 15.34 -3.04
N ASN A 226 -9.83 16.01 -2.33
CA ASN A 226 -9.56 17.32 -1.74
C ASN A 226 -8.45 17.23 -0.69
N TYR A 227 -8.48 16.19 0.17
CA TYR A 227 -7.43 15.94 1.15
C TYR A 227 -6.08 15.64 0.49
N GLY A 228 -6.04 14.74 -0.50
CA GLY A 228 -4.81 14.42 -1.24
C GLY A 228 -4.18 15.66 -1.90
N LYS A 229 -4.99 16.53 -2.51
CA LYS A 229 -4.54 17.82 -3.06
C LYS A 229 -3.98 18.73 -1.97
N ALA A 230 -4.62 18.82 -0.81
CA ALA A 230 -4.16 19.62 0.31
C ALA A 230 -2.82 19.12 0.87
N VAL A 231 -2.63 17.80 0.98
CA VAL A 231 -1.35 17.21 1.40
C VAL A 231 -0.25 17.49 0.37
N SER A 232 -0.53 17.31 -0.92
CA SER A 232 0.44 17.64 -1.99
C SER A 232 0.80 19.13 -2.01
N ALA A 233 -0.17 20.03 -1.77
CA ALA A 233 0.08 21.46 -1.67
C ALA A 233 0.96 21.80 -0.45
N ALA A 234 0.74 21.14 0.70
CA ALA A 234 1.56 21.31 1.89
C ALA A 234 3.00 20.78 1.70
N LEU A 235 3.19 19.66 0.98
CA LEU A 235 4.52 19.20 0.59
C LEU A 235 5.23 20.26 -0.28
N SER A 236 4.50 20.85 -1.23
CA SER A 236 5.05 21.89 -2.10
C SER A 236 5.46 23.13 -1.33
N SER A 237 4.62 23.63 -0.43
CA SER A 237 4.87 24.87 0.30
C SER A 237 5.98 24.72 1.35
N LYS A 238 6.09 23.57 2.00
CA LYS A 238 7.06 23.33 3.07
C LYS A 238 8.40 22.78 2.56
N TYR A 239 8.38 21.96 1.52
CA TYR A 239 9.55 21.18 1.11
C TYR A 239 9.91 21.31 -0.38
N GLY A 240 9.15 22.08 -1.16
CA GLY A 240 9.48 22.42 -2.55
C GLY A 240 9.23 21.30 -3.56
N TYR A 241 8.37 20.32 -3.25
CA TYR A 241 7.97 19.28 -4.21
C TYR A 241 6.51 18.84 -4.02
N THR A 242 5.87 18.38 -5.09
CA THR A 242 4.53 17.77 -5.08
C THR A 242 4.62 16.27 -5.25
N LYS A 243 3.55 15.57 -4.89
CA LYS A 243 3.40 14.13 -5.10
C LYS A 243 1.97 13.80 -5.53
N PRO A 244 1.77 12.98 -6.57
CA PRO A 244 0.46 12.44 -6.90
C PRO A 244 -0.05 11.52 -5.79
N PHE A 245 -1.32 11.18 -5.85
CA PHE A 245 -1.94 10.29 -4.89
C PHE A 245 -2.93 9.34 -5.55
N VAL A 246 -3.15 8.21 -4.88
CA VAL A 246 -4.20 7.23 -5.19
C VAL A 246 -5.23 7.22 -4.08
N ILE A 247 -6.47 6.82 -4.41
CA ILE A 247 -7.56 6.73 -3.44
C ILE A 247 -8.09 5.30 -3.41
N ASP A 248 -8.22 4.72 -2.21
CA ASP A 248 -8.98 3.49 -2.05
C ASP A 248 -10.49 3.78 -2.15
N THR A 249 -11.12 3.19 -3.16
CA THR A 249 -12.56 3.30 -3.44
C THR A 249 -13.30 1.98 -3.29
N SER A 250 -12.67 0.99 -2.65
CA SER A 250 -13.23 -0.35 -2.43
C SER A 250 -14.65 -0.32 -1.84
N ARG A 251 -14.91 0.54 -0.85
CA ARG A 251 -16.14 0.51 -0.05
C ARG A 251 -16.80 1.88 0.19
N ASN A 252 -16.41 2.91 -0.55
CA ASN A 252 -16.84 4.29 -0.28
C ASN A 252 -18.06 4.79 -1.08
N GLY A 253 -18.81 3.90 -1.74
CA GLY A 253 -19.91 4.26 -2.64
C GLY A 253 -21.08 4.98 -1.97
N ASN A 254 -21.28 4.77 -0.66
CA ASN A 254 -22.26 5.48 0.17
C ASN A 254 -21.60 6.46 1.16
N GLY A 255 -20.31 6.78 0.97
CA GLY A 255 -19.53 7.57 1.93
C GLY A 255 -19.37 6.88 3.29
N PRO A 256 -18.98 7.62 4.34
CA PRO A 256 -18.80 7.07 5.69
C PRO A 256 -20.08 7.06 6.53
N LEU A 257 -20.15 6.18 7.53
CA LEU A 257 -21.16 6.23 8.59
C LEU A 257 -20.58 7.00 9.78
N GLY A 258 -20.69 8.34 9.76
CA GLY A 258 -20.03 9.18 10.76
C GLY A 258 -18.51 8.90 10.82
N SER A 259 -18.00 8.56 11.99
CA SER A 259 -16.61 8.15 12.21
C SER A 259 -16.40 6.63 12.23
N GLU A 260 -17.45 5.83 12.05
CA GLU A 260 -17.37 4.38 12.11
C GLU A 260 -16.51 3.85 10.95
N TRP A 261 -15.57 2.96 11.29
CA TRP A 261 -14.63 2.38 10.35
C TRP A 261 -14.61 0.86 10.42
N CYS A 262 -15.11 0.27 11.51
CA CYS A 262 -14.96 -1.15 11.78
C CYS A 262 -16.26 -1.87 11.40
N ASN A 263 -16.30 -2.43 10.18
CA ASN A 263 -17.50 -3.05 9.60
C ASN A 263 -18.80 -2.21 9.77
N PRO A 264 -18.86 -0.93 9.38
CA PRO A 264 -20.10 -0.15 9.38
C PRO A 264 -21.18 -0.71 8.45
N ALA A 265 -22.44 -0.60 8.87
CA ALA A 265 -23.60 -0.91 8.04
C ALA A 265 -23.85 0.14 6.93
N GLY A 266 -24.58 -0.24 5.89
CA GLY A 266 -25.11 0.66 4.87
C GLY A 266 -24.04 1.24 3.95
N ARG A 267 -22.81 0.68 3.97
CA ARG A 267 -21.73 1.06 3.06
C ARG A 267 -21.93 0.35 1.73
N LYS A 268 -21.33 0.88 0.66
CA LYS A 268 -21.50 0.36 -0.69
C LYS A 268 -20.17 0.28 -1.42
N LEU A 269 -20.02 -0.69 -2.32
CA LEU A 269 -18.91 -0.71 -3.27
C LEU A 269 -18.76 0.66 -3.95
N GLY A 270 -17.55 1.18 -4.00
CA GLY A 270 -17.24 2.39 -4.75
C GLY A 270 -16.83 2.07 -6.18
N VAL A 271 -16.22 3.06 -6.82
CA VAL A 271 -15.74 2.94 -8.21
C VAL A 271 -14.65 1.87 -8.29
N THR A 272 -14.70 0.99 -9.28
CA THR A 272 -13.69 -0.05 -9.51
C THR A 272 -12.33 0.54 -9.89
N SER A 273 -11.26 -0.22 -9.68
CA SER A 273 -9.89 0.21 -9.99
C SER A 273 -9.76 0.79 -11.41
N GLN A 274 -9.31 2.03 -11.53
CA GLN A 274 -9.15 2.76 -12.79
C GLN A 274 -8.11 3.89 -12.65
N THR A 275 -7.55 4.33 -13.77
CA THR A 275 -6.73 5.55 -13.82
C THR A 275 -7.61 6.80 -13.79
N GLY A 276 -7.15 7.88 -13.16
CA GLY A 276 -7.89 9.14 -13.07
C GLY A 276 -8.97 9.14 -11.97
N GLY A 277 -10.07 9.89 -12.19
CA GLY A 277 -11.19 9.95 -11.25
C GLY A 277 -11.01 10.91 -10.07
N GLY A 278 -10.22 11.97 -10.26
CA GLY A 278 -9.90 12.96 -9.23
C GLY A 278 -8.59 12.69 -8.46
N ALA A 279 -7.93 11.58 -8.80
CA ALA A 279 -6.62 11.15 -8.32
C ALA A 279 -5.80 10.62 -9.51
N GLU A 280 -4.56 10.16 -9.27
CA GLU A 280 -3.79 9.43 -10.29
C GLU A 280 -4.46 8.10 -10.62
N MET A 281 -4.92 7.38 -9.59
CA MET A 281 -5.74 6.18 -9.72
C MET A 281 -6.77 6.11 -8.58
N LEU A 282 -7.94 5.57 -8.89
CA LEU A 282 -8.84 4.98 -7.91
C LEU A 282 -8.54 3.49 -7.87
N LEU A 283 -8.34 2.92 -6.69
CA LEU A 283 -7.94 1.52 -6.52
C LEU A 283 -8.84 0.85 -5.49
N TRP A 284 -9.09 -0.44 -5.66
CA TRP A 284 -9.59 -1.27 -4.56
C TRP A 284 -8.39 -1.78 -3.78
N VAL A 285 -7.99 -1.03 -2.76
CA VAL A 285 -6.85 -1.42 -1.91
C VAL A 285 -7.31 -2.41 -0.86
N LYS A 286 -8.32 -2.07 -0.05
CA LYS A 286 -9.05 -3.05 0.76
C LYS A 286 -9.85 -3.99 -0.13
N VAL A 287 -9.84 -5.28 0.20
CA VAL A 287 -10.64 -6.30 -0.48
C VAL A 287 -12.09 -6.22 0.03
N PRO A 288 -13.08 -5.88 -0.83
CA PRO A 288 -14.47 -5.84 -0.40
C PRO A 288 -14.96 -7.21 0.07
N GLY A 289 -15.59 -7.25 1.24
CA GLY A 289 -16.04 -8.47 1.90
C GLY A 289 -15.10 -9.01 2.98
N ASP A 290 -13.82 -8.58 2.99
CA ASP A 290 -12.92 -8.90 4.10
C ASP A 290 -13.26 -8.03 5.31
N SER A 291 -13.43 -8.65 6.48
CA SER A 291 -13.74 -7.97 7.73
C SER A 291 -12.63 -7.03 8.17
N ASP A 292 -12.98 -5.97 8.88
CA ASP A 292 -12.06 -5.04 9.55
C ASP A 292 -11.65 -5.52 10.96
N GLY A 293 -12.35 -6.52 11.49
CA GLY A 293 -12.20 -7.01 12.86
C GLY A 293 -13.51 -7.53 13.43
N LYS A 294 -13.48 -8.02 14.66
CA LYS A 294 -14.67 -8.45 15.42
C LYS A 294 -15.48 -7.26 15.91
N CYS A 295 -16.20 -6.60 15.00
CA CYS A 295 -16.85 -5.31 15.25
C CYS A 295 -18.01 -5.04 14.28
N GLY A 296 -18.76 -3.97 14.57
CA GLY A 296 -19.84 -3.49 13.71
C GLY A 296 -20.88 -4.57 13.41
N ILE A 297 -21.26 -4.70 12.14
CA ILE A 297 -22.21 -5.72 11.70
C ILE A 297 -21.61 -7.13 11.56
N ALA A 298 -20.31 -7.30 11.82
CA ALA A 298 -19.63 -8.60 11.81
C ALA A 298 -18.84 -8.83 13.12
N PRO A 299 -19.53 -8.92 14.27
CA PRO A 299 -18.90 -8.98 15.59
C PRO A 299 -18.05 -10.25 15.83
N ASN A 300 -18.15 -11.25 14.96
CA ASN A 300 -17.48 -12.55 15.13
C ASN A 300 -16.48 -12.87 14.01
N VAL A 301 -16.22 -11.95 13.08
CA VAL A 301 -15.36 -12.21 11.92
C VAL A 301 -14.02 -11.50 12.08
N GLU A 302 -12.93 -12.26 12.14
CA GLU A 302 -11.57 -11.73 12.30
C GLU A 302 -11.17 -10.79 11.16
N ALA A 303 -10.30 -9.83 11.45
CA ALA A 303 -9.76 -8.93 10.44
C ALA A 303 -9.11 -9.71 9.29
N GLY A 304 -9.40 -9.30 8.05
CA GLY A 304 -8.89 -9.95 6.83
C GLY A 304 -9.59 -11.26 6.45
N THR A 305 -10.55 -11.74 7.25
CA THR A 305 -11.36 -12.91 6.88
C THR A 305 -12.50 -12.49 5.96
N PHE A 306 -12.64 -13.17 4.83
CA PHE A 306 -13.73 -12.92 3.90
C PHE A 306 -15.07 -13.40 4.47
N SER A 307 -16.06 -12.52 4.42
CA SER A 307 -17.44 -12.81 4.79
C SER A 307 -18.37 -12.55 3.61
N PRO A 308 -19.09 -13.56 3.10
CA PRO A 308 -20.08 -13.35 2.04
C PRO A 308 -21.22 -12.41 2.46
N ASP A 309 -21.57 -12.34 3.76
CA ASP A 309 -22.58 -11.39 4.27
C ASP A 309 -22.12 -9.93 4.10
N LEU A 310 -20.95 -9.56 4.65
CA LEU A 310 -20.30 -8.27 4.38
C LEU A 310 -20.20 -7.94 2.88
N ALA A 311 -19.81 -8.91 2.05
CA ALA A 311 -19.73 -8.73 0.60
C ALA A 311 -21.10 -8.39 -0.01
N LEU A 312 -22.15 -9.14 0.31
CA LEU A 312 -23.52 -8.88 -0.17
C LEU A 312 -24.05 -7.53 0.32
N ARG A 313 -23.77 -7.16 1.56
CA ARG A 313 -24.17 -5.85 2.10
C ARG A 313 -23.49 -4.69 1.39
N LEU A 314 -22.20 -4.82 1.06
CA LEU A 314 -21.50 -3.83 0.23
C LEU A 314 -22.06 -3.76 -1.19
N ILE A 315 -22.49 -4.87 -1.78
CA ILE A 315 -23.13 -4.88 -3.10
C ILE A 315 -24.47 -4.13 -3.04
N ASN A 316 -25.26 -4.40 -2.00
CA ASN A 316 -26.63 -3.90 -1.86
C ASN A 316 -26.72 -2.51 -1.22
N GLY A 317 -25.69 -2.08 -0.48
CA GLY A 317 -25.71 -0.84 0.30
C GLY A 317 -26.48 -0.97 1.62
N SER A 318 -26.43 -2.13 2.29
CA SER A 318 -27.28 -2.48 3.46
C SER A 318 -26.51 -2.91 4.72
#